data_AF-A0A1V4JMC5-F1
#
_entry.id   AF-A0A1V4JMC5-F1
#
_cell.length_a   1.000
_cell.length_b   1.000
_cell.length_c   1.000
_cell.angle_alpha   90.00
_cell.angle_beta   90.00
_cell.angle_gamma   90.00
#
_symmetry.space_group_name_H-M   'P 1'
#
loop_
_entity.id
_entity.type
_entity.pdbx_description
1 polymer ?
#
loop_
_entity_poly.entity_id
_entity_poly.type
_entity_poly.pdbx_seq_one_letter_code
_entity_poly.pdbx_strand_id
1 'polypeptide(L)'
;MATKMPAEKFRKCPCETHDAKSILYQILDKERGNEHQRQQHNHSVHRSTGKKVCSCADTRRVVLKTPEATCRRASEVLLKTLTFIRNLPSFYHVPWDDQLVLLQQNWAPLFVLGMAQQGVDFDLREISAPSLLKKILLNQSLTDSNEPGSSSLGASLAEVEKMKNLLWKFWDLNISAKEYAYLKGIILFDSGCHVLKCLPYVQILQQEAQQALMEFISTVFHRNLGRFTWIIQLIASLQDIDADAVEELFFRPILGKDTLNALLLETLSIKSDWL
;
A
#
# COMPACT_ATOMS: atom_id res chain seq x y z
N MET A 1 2.46 19.69 22.05
CA MET A 1 3.90 19.59 21.69
C MET A 1 4.01 18.62 20.53
N ALA A 2 4.33 19.11 19.33
CA ALA A 2 4.37 18.28 18.12
C ALA A 2 5.72 17.55 18.05
N THR A 3 5.70 16.23 18.25
CA THR A 3 6.86 15.37 18.12
C THR A 3 7.13 15.16 16.63
N LYS A 4 8.12 15.88 16.11
CA LYS A 4 8.62 15.76 14.73
C LYS A 4 9.26 14.37 14.58
N MET A 5 8.75 13.55 13.67
CA MET A 5 9.31 12.23 13.34
C MET A 5 10.80 12.32 12.98
N PRO A 6 11.65 11.39 13.47
CA PRO A 6 12.95 11.18 12.87
C PRO A 6 12.71 10.53 11.50
N ALA A 7 13.03 11.25 10.42
CA ALA A 7 13.05 10.64 9.09
C ALA A 7 14.05 9.48 9.12
N GLU A 8 13.57 8.24 9.06
CA GLU A 8 14.43 7.09 8.78
C GLU A 8 15.13 7.37 7.45
N LYS A 9 16.44 7.63 7.53
CA LYS A 9 17.26 7.87 6.34
C LYS A 9 17.46 6.54 5.63
N PHE A 10 16.49 6.15 4.80
CA PHE A 10 16.73 5.16 3.77
C PHE A 10 17.90 5.65 2.92
N ARG A 11 18.86 4.76 2.61
CA ARG A 11 20.01 5.12 1.78
C ARG A 11 19.48 5.75 0.50
N LYS A 12 19.92 6.99 0.22
CA LYS A 12 19.60 7.68 -1.02
C LYS A 12 20.08 6.82 -2.18
N CYS A 13 19.25 6.70 -3.20
CA CYS A 13 19.63 5.98 -4.40
C CYS A 13 20.86 6.66 -5.03
N PRO A 14 21.88 5.90 -5.47
CA PRO A 14 23.06 6.47 -6.15
C PRO A 14 22.71 7.34 -7.36
N CYS A 15 21.57 7.05 -8.00
CA CYS A 15 21.00 7.83 -9.09
C CYS A 15 20.69 9.30 -8.73
N GLU A 16 20.44 9.62 -7.45
CA GLU A 16 20.19 11.01 -7.02
C GLU A 16 21.48 11.84 -6.93
N THR A 17 22.65 11.19 -6.95
CA THR A 17 23.97 11.83 -6.80
C THR A 17 24.81 11.80 -8.07
N HIS A 18 24.34 11.17 -9.15
CA HIS A 18 25.13 10.99 -10.37
C HIS A 18 24.80 12.06 -11.43
N ASP A 19 25.51 13.18 -11.36
CA ASP A 19 25.83 14.02 -12.53
C ASP A 19 27.19 13.60 -13.15
N ALA A 20 27.56 12.32 -12.96
CA ALA A 20 28.85 11.81 -13.40
C ALA A 20 28.66 10.96 -14.65
N LYS A 21 29.29 11.42 -15.75
CA LYS A 21 29.51 10.65 -16.99
C LYS A 21 29.82 9.20 -16.63
N SER A 22 28.96 8.28 -17.10
CA SER A 22 29.08 6.83 -16.88
C SER A 22 30.53 6.38 -17.09
N ILE A 23 31.01 5.46 -16.25
CA ILE A 23 32.37 4.90 -16.36
C ILE A 23 32.60 4.32 -17.77
N LEU A 24 31.56 3.75 -18.39
CA LEU A 24 31.58 3.31 -19.79
C LEU A 24 31.85 4.48 -20.76
N TYR A 25 31.25 5.64 -20.52
CA TYR A 25 31.50 6.84 -21.31
C TYR A 25 32.96 7.30 -21.15
N GLN A 26 33.51 7.26 -19.94
CA GLN A 26 34.92 7.63 -19.70
C GLN A 26 35.91 6.65 -20.31
N ILE A 27 35.57 5.36 -20.38
CA ILE A 27 36.38 4.33 -21.04
C ILE A 27 36.34 4.50 -22.56
N LEU A 28 35.15 4.70 -23.14
CA LEU A 28 34.96 4.90 -24.58
C LEU A 28 35.55 6.24 -25.07
N ASP A 29 35.54 7.28 -24.23
CA ASP A 29 36.15 8.58 -24.54
C ASP A 29 37.69 8.53 -24.44
N LYS A 30 38.23 7.66 -23.56
CA LYS A 30 39.68 7.38 -23.49
C LYS A 30 40.22 6.68 -24.73
N GLU A 31 39.39 5.93 -25.44
CA GLU A 31 39.77 5.27 -26.71
C GLU A 31 39.68 6.20 -27.92
N ARG A 32 39.02 7.36 -27.81
CA ARG A 32 38.90 8.36 -28.90
C ARG A 32 39.87 9.54 -28.79
N GLY A 33 40.68 9.60 -27.74
CA GLY A 33 41.58 10.71 -27.45
C GLY A 33 42.88 10.77 -28.27
N ASN A 34 42.90 10.34 -29.53
CA ASN A 34 44.09 10.47 -30.38
C ASN A 34 43.89 10.96 -31.81
N GLU A 35 42.70 11.43 -32.21
CA GLU A 35 42.57 12.11 -33.51
C GLU A 35 41.66 13.35 -33.46
N HIS A 36 42.31 14.49 -33.63
CA HIS A 36 41.83 15.76 -34.18
C HIS A 36 40.82 16.64 -33.41
N GLN A 37 41.37 17.76 -32.95
CA GLN A 37 40.70 19.06 -32.88
C GLN A 37 39.89 19.36 -34.15
N ARG A 38 38.59 19.64 -34.01
CA ARG A 38 37.95 20.85 -34.57
C ARG A 38 36.48 20.96 -34.18
N GLN A 39 36.10 22.21 -33.91
CA GLN A 39 34.75 22.79 -33.96
C GLN A 39 33.84 22.61 -32.74
N GLN A 40 33.97 23.62 -31.87
CA GLN A 40 32.85 24.28 -31.20
C GLN A 40 31.68 24.50 -32.17
N HIS A 41 30.46 24.11 -31.81
CA HIS A 41 29.37 25.06 -31.56
C HIS A 41 28.09 24.38 -31.05
N ASN A 42 27.53 25.02 -30.04
CA ASN A 42 26.10 25.14 -29.71
C ASN A 42 25.29 23.86 -29.55
N HIS A 43 24.96 23.53 -28.29
CA HIS A 43 23.55 23.46 -27.90
C HIS A 43 23.44 23.69 -26.38
N SER A 44 23.02 24.89 -25.99
CA SER A 44 22.47 25.15 -24.67
C SER A 44 21.13 24.42 -24.57
N VAL A 45 21.05 23.39 -23.72
CA VAL A 45 19.76 22.80 -23.36
C VAL A 45 19.39 23.27 -21.96
N HIS A 46 18.22 23.92 -21.92
CA HIS A 46 17.54 24.47 -20.77
C HIS A 46 17.54 23.52 -19.56
N ARG A 47 17.93 24.08 -18.42
CA ARG A 47 17.89 23.48 -17.10
C ARG A 47 16.45 23.50 -16.59
N SER A 48 15.74 22.39 -16.69
CA SER A 48 14.47 22.18 -15.97
C SER A 48 14.76 21.50 -14.65
N THR A 49 14.63 22.25 -13.55
CA THR A 49 14.61 21.73 -12.18
C THR A 49 13.28 21.01 -11.94
N GLY A 50 13.15 19.81 -12.47
CA GLY A 50 12.15 18.83 -12.05
C GLY A 50 12.86 17.72 -11.29
N LYS A 51 12.43 17.43 -10.06
CA LYS A 51 12.84 16.19 -9.35
C LYS A 51 12.42 15.01 -10.23
N LYS A 52 13.35 14.46 -11.02
CA LYS A 52 13.15 13.18 -11.71
C LYS A 52 13.14 12.11 -10.63
N VAL A 53 11.96 11.55 -10.34
CA VAL A 53 11.83 10.33 -9.56
C VAL A 53 12.59 9.24 -10.31
N CYS A 54 13.63 8.65 -9.71
CA CYS A 54 14.30 7.51 -10.35
C CYS A 54 13.34 6.31 -10.37
N SER A 55 13.32 5.56 -11.48
CA SER A 55 12.71 4.23 -11.58
C SER A 55 13.27 3.20 -10.58
N CYS A 56 14.31 3.57 -9.85
CA CYS A 56 14.93 2.81 -8.78
C CYS A 56 13.98 2.54 -7.59
N ALA A 57 13.03 3.43 -7.29
CA ALA A 57 12.11 3.22 -6.16
C ALA A 57 11.22 1.98 -6.33
N ASP A 58 10.80 1.71 -7.57
CA ASP A 58 9.90 0.60 -7.93
C ASP A 58 10.59 -0.77 -7.88
N THR A 59 11.92 -0.77 -7.98
CA THR A 59 12.76 -1.97 -7.95
C THR A 59 13.26 -2.32 -6.56
N ARG A 60 13.13 -1.40 -5.59
CA ARG A 60 13.53 -1.65 -4.21
C ARG A 60 12.46 -2.48 -3.50
N ARG A 61 12.93 -3.46 -2.73
CA ARG A 61 12.07 -4.37 -1.96
C ARG A 61 12.36 -4.20 -0.48
N VAL A 62 11.31 -4.19 0.33
CA VAL A 62 11.39 -4.03 1.78
C VAL A 62 10.66 -5.15 2.50
N VAL A 63 11.10 -5.41 3.73
CA VAL A 63 10.42 -6.28 4.69
C VAL A 63 10.34 -5.59 6.04
N LEU A 64 9.50 -6.13 6.91
CA LEU A 64 9.36 -5.64 8.28
C LEU A 64 10.65 -5.88 9.08
N LYS A 65 11.05 -4.89 9.91
CA LYS A 65 12.16 -5.10 10.86
C LYS A 65 11.81 -6.15 11.92
N THR A 66 10.57 -6.10 12.43
CA THR A 66 10.03 -6.98 13.48
C THR A 66 8.82 -7.76 12.95
N PRO A 67 9.02 -8.71 12.01
CA PRO A 67 7.92 -9.37 11.31
C PRO A 67 6.95 -10.08 12.27
N GLU A 68 7.44 -10.86 13.24
CA GLU A 68 6.55 -11.62 14.15
C GLU A 68 5.58 -10.75 14.95
N ALA A 69 6.06 -9.66 15.54
CA ALA A 69 5.24 -8.77 16.37
C ALA A 69 4.26 -7.94 15.50
N THR A 70 4.74 -7.42 14.38
CA THR A 70 3.94 -6.57 13.49
C THR A 70 2.87 -7.38 12.76
N CYS A 71 3.24 -8.54 12.19
CA CYS A 71 2.31 -9.42 11.49
C CYS A 71 1.24 -9.97 12.44
N ARG A 72 1.58 -10.29 13.71
CA ARG A 72 0.57 -10.67 14.73
C ARG A 72 -0.48 -9.58 14.93
N ARG A 73 -0.06 -8.32 15.12
CA ARG A 73 -0.98 -7.18 15.24
C ARG A 73 -1.80 -6.98 13.96
N ALA A 74 -1.18 -7.13 12.79
CA ALA A 74 -1.87 -7.08 11.51
C ALA A 74 -2.95 -8.19 11.41
N SER A 75 -2.65 -9.42 11.82
CA SER A 75 -3.65 -10.50 11.85
C SER A 75 -4.82 -10.18 12.78
N GLU A 76 -4.57 -9.61 13.95
CA GLU A 76 -5.65 -9.15 14.85
C GLU A 76 -6.52 -8.05 14.21
N VAL A 77 -5.89 -7.12 13.49
CA VAL A 77 -6.60 -6.08 12.74
C VAL A 77 -7.45 -6.70 11.64
N LEU A 78 -6.90 -7.63 10.85
CA LEU A 78 -7.62 -8.32 9.79
C LEU A 78 -8.84 -9.06 10.36
N LEU A 79 -8.67 -9.82 11.45
CA LEU A 79 -9.78 -10.52 12.10
C LEU A 79 -10.86 -9.57 12.61
N LYS A 80 -10.49 -8.41 13.17
CA LYS A 80 -11.45 -7.35 13.56
C LYS A 80 -12.20 -6.80 12.34
N THR A 81 -11.51 -6.60 11.21
CA THR A 81 -12.11 -6.15 9.96
C THR A 81 -13.12 -7.17 9.43
N LEU A 82 -12.75 -8.44 9.38
CA LEU A 82 -13.64 -9.51 8.90
C LEU A 82 -14.82 -9.74 9.85
N THR A 83 -14.58 -9.62 11.16
CA THR A 83 -15.65 -9.65 12.16
C THR A 83 -16.64 -8.51 11.96
N PHE A 84 -16.18 -7.30 11.61
CA PHE A 84 -17.05 -6.18 11.28
C PHE A 84 -17.95 -6.51 10.07
N ILE A 85 -17.38 -7.03 8.98
CA ILE A 85 -18.14 -7.41 7.77
C ILE A 85 -19.18 -8.49 8.11
N ARG A 86 -18.76 -9.54 8.82
CA ARG A 86 -19.64 -10.66 9.22
C ARG A 86 -20.82 -10.22 10.09
N ASN A 87 -20.61 -9.20 10.91
CA ASN A 87 -21.62 -8.69 11.82
C ASN A 87 -22.54 -7.64 11.17
N LEU A 88 -22.34 -7.29 9.90
CA LEU A 88 -23.14 -6.27 9.21
C LEU A 88 -24.36 -6.92 8.52
N PRO A 89 -25.59 -6.75 9.02
CA PRO A 89 -26.77 -7.43 8.44
C PRO A 89 -27.00 -7.07 6.97
N SER A 90 -26.85 -5.79 6.62
CA SER A 90 -27.05 -5.29 5.25
C SER A 90 -26.14 -5.96 4.22
N PHE A 91 -24.97 -6.45 4.62
CA PHE A 91 -24.06 -7.15 3.72
C PHE A 91 -24.64 -8.48 3.22
N TYR A 92 -25.48 -9.14 4.03
CA TYR A 92 -26.09 -10.43 3.68
C TYR A 92 -27.32 -10.32 2.77
N HIS A 93 -27.81 -9.11 2.53
CA HIS A 93 -28.83 -8.86 1.50
C HIS A 93 -28.22 -8.71 0.10
N VAL A 94 -26.89 -8.57 -0.01
CA VAL A 94 -26.17 -8.59 -1.27
C VAL A 94 -26.05 -10.05 -1.76
N PRO A 95 -26.20 -10.36 -3.05
CA PRO A 95 -25.96 -11.71 -3.57
C PRO A 95 -24.56 -12.22 -3.24
N TRP A 96 -24.41 -13.52 -2.99
CA TRP A 96 -23.12 -14.10 -2.56
C TRP A 96 -21.96 -13.79 -3.50
N ASP A 97 -22.17 -13.86 -4.83
CA ASP A 97 -21.15 -13.52 -5.82
C ASP A 97 -20.68 -12.06 -5.68
N ASP A 98 -21.62 -11.14 -5.44
CA ASP A 98 -21.33 -9.73 -5.26
C ASP A 98 -20.66 -9.47 -3.89
N GLN A 99 -21.03 -10.22 -2.84
CA GLN A 99 -20.34 -10.17 -1.54
C GLN A 99 -18.86 -10.56 -1.69
N LEU A 100 -18.58 -11.61 -2.47
CA LEU A 100 -17.22 -12.05 -2.74
C LEU A 100 -16.42 -10.98 -3.47
N VAL A 101 -16.99 -10.38 -4.52
CA VAL A 101 -16.35 -9.28 -5.26
C VAL A 101 -16.04 -8.10 -4.34
N LEU A 102 -17.03 -7.65 -3.55
CA LEU A 102 -16.85 -6.54 -2.61
C LEU A 102 -15.77 -6.84 -1.57
N LEU A 103 -15.72 -8.06 -1.04
CA LEU A 103 -14.71 -8.46 -0.06
C LEU A 103 -13.31 -8.52 -0.69
N GLN A 104 -13.16 -9.17 -1.84
CA GLN A 104 -11.88 -9.31 -2.53
C GLN A 104 -11.30 -7.96 -2.97
N GLN A 105 -12.16 -7.02 -3.36
CA GLN A 105 -11.73 -5.68 -3.73
C GLN A 105 -11.37 -4.83 -2.51
N ASN A 106 -12.20 -4.86 -1.46
CA ASN A 106 -12.15 -3.85 -0.40
C ASN A 106 -11.45 -4.31 0.89
N TRP A 107 -11.00 -5.58 0.99
CA TRP A 107 -10.33 -6.06 2.21
C TRP A 107 -9.05 -5.29 2.53
N ALA A 108 -8.23 -4.95 1.53
CA ALA A 108 -6.94 -4.28 1.76
C ALA A 108 -7.12 -2.82 2.21
N PRO A 109 -7.96 -1.99 1.55
CA PRO A 109 -8.32 -0.66 2.05
C PRO A 109 -8.93 -0.70 3.46
N LEU A 110 -9.84 -1.64 3.74
CA LEU A 110 -10.44 -1.82 5.06
C LEU A 110 -9.40 -2.25 6.12
N PHE A 111 -8.46 -3.10 5.75
CA PHE A 111 -7.35 -3.52 6.60
C PHE A 111 -6.45 -2.34 6.95
N VAL A 112 -6.02 -1.52 5.97
CA VAL A 112 -5.20 -0.33 6.21
C VAL A 112 -5.93 0.69 7.08
N LEU A 113 -7.23 0.91 6.84
CA LEU A 113 -8.06 1.73 7.72
C LEU A 113 -8.10 1.18 9.16
N GLY A 114 -8.19 -0.15 9.30
CA GLY A 114 -8.12 -0.84 10.59
C GLY A 114 -6.77 -0.66 11.29
N MET A 115 -5.67 -0.71 10.55
CA MET A 115 -4.32 -0.44 11.07
C MET A 115 -4.22 0.98 11.60
N ALA A 116 -4.76 1.96 10.86
CA ALA A 116 -4.84 3.35 11.31
C ALA A 116 -5.66 3.46 12.61
N GLN A 117 -6.85 2.87 12.65
CA GLN A 117 -7.74 2.91 13.83
C GLN A 117 -7.09 2.30 15.08
N GLN A 118 -6.28 1.25 14.93
CA GLN A 118 -5.59 0.58 16.05
C GLN A 118 -4.21 1.19 16.36
N GLY A 119 -3.78 2.23 15.63
CA GLY A 119 -2.49 2.87 15.85
C GLY A 119 -1.28 1.97 15.57
N VAL A 120 -1.40 1.07 14.58
CA VAL A 120 -0.31 0.13 14.27
C VAL A 120 0.73 0.82 13.39
N ASP A 121 1.88 1.13 13.98
CA ASP A 121 3.08 1.58 13.28
C ASP A 121 4.09 0.42 13.11
N PHE A 122 4.97 0.55 12.13
CA PHE A 122 5.97 -0.46 11.79
C PHE A 122 7.18 0.11 11.06
N ASP A 123 8.33 -0.52 11.30
CA ASP A 123 9.60 -0.16 10.67
C ASP A 123 9.98 -1.13 9.56
N LEU A 124 10.73 -0.61 8.59
CA LEU A 124 11.14 -1.35 7.39
C LEU A 124 12.65 -1.57 7.37
N ARG A 125 13.05 -2.70 6.81
CA ARG A 125 14.43 -2.94 6.36
C ARG A 125 14.40 -3.24 4.87
N GLU A 126 15.34 -2.63 4.16
CA GLU A 126 15.51 -2.88 2.74
C GLU A 126 16.19 -4.22 2.51
N ILE A 127 15.66 -5.01 1.59
CA ILE A 127 16.34 -6.21 1.09
C ILE A 127 17.42 -5.72 0.12
N SER A 128 18.68 -5.84 0.52
CA SER A 128 19.77 -5.69 -0.43
C SER A 128 19.79 -6.94 -1.32
N ALA A 129 19.33 -6.81 -2.56
CA ALA A 129 19.53 -7.86 -3.55
C ALA A 129 21.05 -8.16 -3.62
N PRO A 130 21.51 -9.42 -3.49
CA PRO A 130 22.90 -9.72 -3.72
C PRO A 130 23.23 -9.26 -5.15
N SER A 131 24.22 -8.37 -5.26
CA SER A 131 24.62 -7.82 -6.56
C SER A 131 24.88 -8.96 -7.53
N LEU A 132 24.59 -8.76 -8.83
CA LEU A 132 24.92 -9.76 -9.85
C LEU A 132 26.38 -10.20 -9.73
N LEU A 133 27.29 -9.27 -9.41
CA LEU A 133 28.68 -9.56 -9.08
C LEU A 133 28.82 -10.51 -7.89
N LYS A 134 28.10 -10.30 -6.78
CA LYS A 134 28.13 -11.21 -5.63
C LYS A 134 27.57 -12.60 -5.98
N LYS A 135 26.52 -12.68 -6.81
CA LYS A 135 25.97 -13.96 -7.28
C LYS A 135 26.97 -14.71 -8.17
N ILE A 136 27.59 -14.01 -9.12
CA ILE A 136 28.61 -14.54 -10.03
C ILE A 136 29.87 -14.98 -9.25
N LEU A 137 30.36 -14.15 -8.33
CA LEU A 137 31.57 -14.42 -7.54
C LEU A 137 31.38 -15.57 -6.54
N LEU A 138 30.16 -15.81 -6.06
CA LEU A 138 29.86 -16.88 -5.11
C LEU A 138 29.39 -18.18 -5.78
N ASN A 139 29.35 -18.26 -7.13
CA ASN A 139 28.82 -19.42 -7.86
C ASN A 139 27.43 -19.89 -7.37
N GLN A 140 26.61 -18.97 -6.86
CA GLN A 140 25.23 -19.28 -6.49
C GLN A 140 24.42 -19.40 -7.78
N SER A 141 24.11 -20.63 -8.18
CA SER A 141 23.29 -20.92 -9.35
C SER A 141 21.99 -20.12 -9.28
N LEU A 142 21.53 -19.63 -10.43
CA LEU A 142 20.23 -18.96 -10.59
C LEU A 142 19.04 -19.84 -10.17
N THR A 143 19.27 -21.14 -9.95
CA THR A 143 18.27 -22.14 -9.59
C THR A 143 18.26 -22.54 -8.10
N ASP A 144 19.24 -22.12 -7.29
CA ASP A 144 19.41 -22.58 -5.89
C ASP A 144 18.63 -21.77 -4.84
N SER A 145 17.79 -20.81 -5.26
CA SER A 145 16.85 -20.14 -4.37
C SER A 145 15.50 -20.86 -4.24
N ASN A 146 15.40 -22.07 -4.77
CA ASN A 146 14.24 -22.96 -4.59
C ASN A 146 14.36 -23.77 -3.29
N GLU A 147 14.58 -23.10 -2.17
CA GLU A 147 14.12 -23.61 -0.87
C GLU A 147 12.63 -23.23 -0.78
N PRO A 148 11.69 -24.19 -0.74
CA PRO A 148 10.25 -23.94 -0.87
C PRO A 148 9.61 -23.30 0.37
N GLY A 149 10.34 -22.50 1.15
CA GLY A 149 9.86 -22.03 2.46
C GLY A 149 10.27 -20.66 3.00
N SER A 150 11.18 -19.86 2.40
CA SER A 150 11.60 -18.62 3.13
C SER A 150 12.14 -17.41 2.36
N SER A 151 12.15 -17.37 1.03
CA SER A 151 12.55 -16.15 0.32
C SER A 151 11.36 -15.22 0.11
N SER A 152 10.94 -14.51 1.17
CA SER A 152 10.08 -13.33 1.01
C SER A 152 10.75 -12.39 0.00
N LEU A 153 10.10 -12.20 -1.15
CA LEU A 153 10.56 -11.27 -2.19
C LEU A 153 10.52 -9.80 -1.71
N GLY A 154 9.90 -9.57 -0.54
CA GLY A 154 9.60 -8.25 0.01
C GLY A 154 8.52 -7.53 -0.77
N ALA A 155 7.95 -6.50 -0.16
CA ALA A 155 6.99 -5.61 -0.81
C ALA A 155 7.72 -4.47 -1.55
N SER A 156 7.07 -3.88 -2.55
CA SER A 156 7.59 -2.68 -3.23
C SER A 156 7.76 -1.54 -2.23
N LEU A 157 8.95 -0.92 -2.18
CA LEU A 157 9.18 0.22 -1.28
C LEU A 157 8.19 1.36 -1.55
N ALA A 158 7.90 1.66 -2.82
CA ALA A 158 7.00 2.75 -3.22
C ALA A 158 5.58 2.55 -2.66
N GLU A 159 5.03 1.34 -2.80
CA GLU A 159 3.69 1.00 -2.28
C GLU A 159 3.63 1.03 -0.75
N VAL A 160 4.69 0.55 -0.08
CA VAL A 160 4.74 0.59 1.38
C VAL A 160 4.89 2.02 1.91
N GLU A 161 5.68 2.87 1.24
CA GLU A 161 5.79 4.30 1.59
C GLU A 161 4.47 5.03 1.37
N LYS A 162 3.75 4.75 0.28
CA LYS A 162 2.39 5.25 0.03
C LYS A 162 1.44 4.86 1.16
N MET A 163 1.44 3.60 1.57
CA MET A 163 0.64 3.11 2.71
C MET A 163 1.02 3.81 4.02
N LYS A 164 2.32 3.92 4.36
CA LYS A 164 2.76 4.65 5.57
C LYS A 164 2.28 6.10 5.54
N ASN A 165 2.38 6.78 4.40
CA ASN A 165 1.90 8.15 4.25
C ASN A 165 0.39 8.28 4.50
N LEU A 166 -0.41 7.29 4.08
CA LEU A 166 -1.85 7.28 4.38
C LEU A 166 -2.11 7.08 5.88
N LEU A 167 -1.44 6.13 6.53
CA LEU A 167 -1.56 5.91 7.98
C LEU A 167 -1.29 7.20 8.77
N TRP A 168 -0.22 7.92 8.42
CA TRP A 168 0.11 9.20 9.04
C TRP A 168 -0.98 10.26 8.87
N LYS A 169 -1.57 10.39 7.68
CA LYS A 169 -2.68 11.32 7.45
C LYS A 169 -3.91 10.96 8.29
N PHE A 170 -4.21 9.67 8.48
CA PHE A 170 -5.29 9.23 9.35
C PHE A 170 -5.04 9.57 10.82
N TRP A 171 -3.81 9.37 11.30
CA TRP A 171 -3.44 9.70 12.68
C TRP A 171 -3.48 11.20 12.95
N ASP A 172 -3.06 12.03 12.00
CA ASP A 172 -3.08 13.49 12.13
C ASP A 172 -4.52 14.06 12.20
N LEU A 173 -5.48 13.40 11.54
CA LEU A 173 -6.87 13.87 11.48
C LEU A 173 -7.70 13.61 12.74
N ASN A 174 -7.17 12.88 13.74
CA ASN A 174 -7.89 12.53 14.97
C ASN A 174 -9.30 11.98 14.67
N ILE A 175 -9.38 10.92 13.86
CA ILE A 175 -10.66 10.32 13.48
C ILE A 175 -11.27 9.58 14.67
N SER A 176 -12.52 9.88 14.98
CA SER A 176 -13.27 9.24 16.07
C SER A 176 -13.73 7.82 15.71
N ALA A 177 -14.02 7.00 16.72
CA ALA A 177 -14.52 5.62 16.51
C ALA A 177 -15.80 5.58 15.66
N LYS A 178 -16.67 6.59 15.80
CA LYS A 178 -17.92 6.70 15.03
C LYS A 178 -17.65 7.07 13.57
N GLU A 179 -16.73 7.99 13.31
CA GLU A 179 -16.28 8.28 11.94
C GLU A 179 -15.69 7.04 11.29
N TYR A 180 -14.77 6.32 11.95
CA TYR A 180 -14.21 5.06 11.44
C TYR A 180 -15.28 4.02 11.07
N ALA A 181 -16.38 3.93 11.82
CA ALA A 181 -17.48 3.04 11.48
C ALA A 181 -18.14 3.42 10.14
N TYR A 182 -18.37 4.71 9.90
CA TYR A 182 -18.87 5.19 8.60
C TYR A 182 -17.87 4.98 7.48
N LEU A 183 -16.57 5.24 7.71
CA LEU A 183 -15.54 5.03 6.68
C LEU A 183 -15.48 3.56 6.24
N LYS A 184 -15.61 2.61 7.18
CA LYS A 184 -15.68 1.19 6.84
C LYS A 184 -16.88 0.86 5.97
N GLY A 185 -18.05 1.45 6.23
CA GLY A 185 -19.23 1.29 5.37
C GLY A 185 -18.99 1.84 3.96
N ILE A 186 -18.43 3.06 3.86
CA ILE A 186 -18.15 3.71 2.58
C ILE A 186 -17.19 2.89 1.72
N ILE A 187 -16.15 2.33 2.34
CA ILE A 187 -15.15 1.48 1.65
C ILE A 187 -15.74 0.11 1.30
N LEU A 188 -16.43 -0.56 2.23
CA LEU A 188 -16.97 -1.91 1.99
C LEU A 188 -17.98 -1.94 0.84
N PHE A 189 -18.81 -0.90 0.72
CA PHE A 189 -19.83 -0.79 -0.32
C PHE A 189 -19.37 0.02 -1.53
N ASP A 190 -18.06 0.18 -1.73
CA ASP A 190 -17.54 0.73 -2.97
C ASP A 190 -17.48 -0.35 -4.05
N SER A 191 -18.29 -0.19 -5.10
CA SER A 191 -18.32 -1.11 -6.24
C SER A 191 -17.14 -0.93 -7.19
N GLY A 192 -16.37 0.16 -7.05
CA GLY A 192 -15.33 0.53 -8.00
C GLY A 192 -15.82 0.46 -9.45
N CYS A 193 -15.04 -0.21 -10.31
CA CYS A 193 -15.38 -0.42 -11.72
C CYS A 193 -16.07 -1.77 -11.99
N HIS A 194 -16.42 -2.55 -10.96
CA HIS A 194 -16.95 -3.90 -11.13
C HIS A 194 -18.46 -3.89 -11.41
N VAL A 195 -18.90 -4.80 -12.27
CA VAL A 195 -20.32 -5.00 -12.57
C VAL A 195 -20.89 -5.94 -11.52
N LEU A 196 -21.66 -5.38 -10.58
CA LEU A 196 -22.38 -6.14 -9.56
C LEU A 196 -23.81 -6.45 -10.03
N LYS A 197 -24.33 -7.62 -9.67
CA LYS A 197 -25.73 -8.00 -9.96
C LYS A 197 -26.72 -7.10 -9.22
N CYS A 198 -26.38 -6.70 -7.99
CA CYS A 198 -27.19 -5.85 -7.11
C CYS A 198 -26.56 -4.47 -6.89
N LEU A 199 -25.95 -3.88 -7.92
CA LEU A 199 -25.30 -2.57 -7.86
C LEU A 199 -26.19 -1.46 -7.22
N PRO A 200 -27.50 -1.33 -7.53
CA PRO A 200 -28.32 -0.28 -6.94
C PRO A 200 -28.41 -0.34 -5.41
N TYR A 201 -28.48 -1.55 -4.84
CA TYR A 201 -28.54 -1.73 -3.40
C TYR A 201 -27.21 -1.35 -2.73
N VAL A 202 -26.09 -1.79 -3.31
CA VAL A 202 -24.75 -1.45 -2.83
C VAL A 202 -24.52 0.07 -2.86
N GLN A 203 -24.95 0.74 -3.92
CA GLN A 203 -24.86 2.21 -4.03
C GLN A 203 -25.69 2.92 -2.96
N ILE A 204 -26.89 2.43 -2.64
CA ILE A 204 -27.71 2.98 -1.56
C ILE A 204 -26.96 2.86 -0.22
N LEU A 205 -26.42 1.68 0.11
CA LEU A 205 -25.67 1.48 1.35
C LEU A 205 -24.44 2.39 1.45
N GLN A 206 -23.73 2.59 0.34
CA GLN A 206 -22.60 3.51 0.30
C GLN A 206 -23.05 4.97 0.52
N GLN A 207 -24.14 5.40 -0.12
CA GLN A 207 -24.70 6.74 0.04
C GLN A 207 -25.18 6.98 1.48
N GLU A 208 -25.84 6.00 2.10
CA GLU A 208 -26.27 6.09 3.50
C GLU A 208 -25.06 6.27 4.44
N ALA A 209 -23.97 5.55 4.21
CA ALA A 209 -22.74 5.69 5.01
C ALA A 209 -22.09 7.08 4.82
N GLN A 210 -22.06 7.61 3.60
CA GLN A 210 -21.56 8.97 3.31
C GLN A 210 -22.44 10.04 3.95
N GLN A 211 -23.77 9.90 3.85
CA GLN A 211 -24.73 10.81 4.44
C GLN A 211 -24.61 10.84 5.97
N ALA A 212 -24.54 9.66 6.60
CA ALA A 212 -24.37 9.55 8.04
C ALA A 212 -23.06 10.18 8.54
N LEU A 213 -21.97 10.04 7.77
CA LEU A 213 -20.71 10.74 8.04
C LEU A 213 -20.87 12.26 7.92
N MET A 214 -21.52 12.74 6.86
CA MET A 214 -21.72 14.17 6.61
C MET A 214 -22.56 14.81 7.72
N GLU A 215 -23.64 14.16 8.14
CA GLU A 215 -24.50 14.59 9.24
C GLU A 215 -23.75 14.62 10.57
N PHE A 216 -22.98 13.56 10.86
CA PHE A 216 -22.15 13.51 12.06
C PHE A 216 -21.10 14.63 12.09
N ILE A 217 -20.41 14.88 10.98
CA ILE A 217 -19.43 15.96 10.92
C ILE A 217 -20.10 17.33 11.06
N SER A 218 -21.24 17.52 10.42
CA SER A 218 -21.97 18.78 10.45
C SER A 218 -22.45 19.14 11.86
N THR A 219 -22.83 18.13 12.64
CA THR A 219 -23.29 18.29 14.03
C THR A 219 -22.13 18.49 15.01
N VAL A 220 -21.04 17.73 14.88
CA VAL A 220 -19.93 17.75 15.85
C VAL A 220 -18.91 18.86 15.57
N PHE A 221 -18.67 19.20 14.30
CA PHE A 221 -17.61 20.13 13.90
C PHE A 221 -18.16 21.44 13.31
N HIS A 222 -19.31 21.92 13.78
CA HIS A 222 -19.90 23.21 13.39
C HIS A 222 -19.98 23.42 11.86
N ARG A 223 -20.48 22.42 11.11
CA ARG A 223 -20.55 22.45 9.63
C ARG A 223 -19.21 22.63 8.93
N ASN A 224 -18.11 22.12 9.49
CA ASN A 224 -16.82 22.04 8.81
C ASN A 224 -16.87 21.05 7.64
N LEU A 225 -17.43 21.49 6.51
CA LEU A 225 -17.49 20.72 5.25
C LEU A 225 -16.10 20.36 4.73
N GLY A 226 -15.07 21.14 5.08
CA GLY A 226 -13.68 20.84 4.77
C GLY A 226 -13.27 19.48 5.33
N ARG A 227 -13.56 19.18 6.60
CA ARG A 227 -13.23 17.87 7.19
C ARG A 227 -13.84 16.70 6.40
N PHE A 228 -15.10 16.81 6.00
CA PHE A 228 -15.76 15.79 5.19
C PHE A 228 -15.03 15.57 3.85
N THR A 229 -14.80 16.65 3.09
CA THR A 229 -14.08 16.56 1.80
C THR A 229 -12.69 15.94 1.94
N TRP A 230 -11.94 16.32 2.97
CA TRP A 230 -10.62 15.76 3.23
C TRP A 230 -10.67 14.27 3.59
N ILE A 231 -11.64 13.84 4.39
CA ILE A 231 -11.84 12.43 4.73
C ILE A 231 -12.22 11.61 3.48
N ILE A 232 -13.13 12.10 2.64
CA ILE A 232 -13.49 11.43 1.38
C ILE A 232 -12.28 11.32 0.45
N GLN A 233 -11.44 12.36 0.37
CA GLN A 233 -10.20 12.33 -0.41
C GLN A 233 -9.22 11.27 0.10
N LEU A 234 -9.13 11.06 1.43
CA LEU A 234 -8.32 10.00 2.00
C LEU A 234 -8.86 8.61 1.69
N ILE A 235 -10.18 8.42 1.75
CA ILE A 235 -10.81 7.17 1.33
C ILE A 235 -10.49 6.88 -0.14
N ALA A 236 -10.64 7.86 -1.03
CA ALA A 236 -10.27 7.70 -2.44
C ALA A 236 -8.81 7.29 -2.61
N SER A 237 -7.90 7.86 -1.81
CA SER A 237 -6.48 7.50 -1.85
C SER A 237 -6.19 6.11 -1.28
N LEU A 238 -7.04 5.58 -0.38
CA LEU A 238 -6.94 4.21 0.12
C LEU A 238 -7.30 3.18 -0.95
N GLN A 239 -8.19 3.52 -1.89
CA GLN A 239 -8.57 2.60 -2.97
C GLN A 239 -7.41 2.29 -3.93
N ASP A 240 -6.38 3.14 -3.96
CA ASP A 240 -5.18 2.88 -4.74
C ASP A 240 -4.15 1.99 -4.01
N ILE A 241 -4.45 1.46 -2.82
CA ILE A 241 -3.54 0.56 -2.10
C ILE A 241 -3.40 -0.76 -2.85
N ASP A 242 -2.15 -1.15 -3.10
CA ASP A 242 -1.82 -2.46 -3.65
C ASP A 242 -2.04 -3.57 -2.60
N ALA A 243 -3.05 -4.40 -2.84
CA ALA A 243 -3.39 -5.55 -1.99
C ALA A 243 -2.27 -6.59 -1.95
N ASP A 244 -1.52 -6.78 -3.04
CA ASP A 244 -0.41 -7.72 -3.09
C ASP A 244 0.74 -7.21 -2.21
N ALA A 245 1.02 -5.91 -2.23
CA ALA A 245 2.02 -5.31 -1.34
C ALA A 245 1.65 -5.47 0.14
N VAL A 246 0.37 -5.38 0.48
CA VAL A 246 -0.15 -5.63 1.83
C VAL A 246 0.01 -7.11 2.22
N GLU A 247 -0.37 -8.03 1.33
CA GLU A 247 -0.22 -9.47 1.54
C GLU A 247 1.25 -9.85 1.76
N GLU A 248 2.14 -9.45 0.84
CA GLU A 248 3.58 -9.73 0.92
C GLU A 248 4.20 -9.23 2.22
N LEU A 249 3.81 -8.05 2.67
CA LEU A 249 4.43 -7.41 3.83
C LEU A 249 3.94 -8.01 5.15
N PHE A 250 2.63 -8.19 5.31
CA PHE A 250 2.03 -8.51 6.61
C PHE A 250 1.58 -9.95 6.77
N PHE A 251 1.16 -10.61 5.68
CA PHE A 251 0.46 -11.88 5.77
C PHE A 251 1.31 -13.04 5.27
N ARG A 252 2.05 -12.86 4.18
CA ARG A 252 2.91 -13.91 3.63
C ARG A 252 3.96 -14.45 4.61
N PRO A 253 4.58 -13.64 5.50
CA PRO A 253 5.52 -14.16 6.50
C PRO A 253 4.93 -15.12 7.53
N ILE A 254 3.60 -15.11 7.73
CA ILE A 254 2.92 -15.95 8.75
C ILE A 254 1.99 -16.98 8.10
N LEU A 255 1.21 -16.57 7.10
CA LEU A 255 0.10 -17.34 6.53
C LEU A 255 0.49 -18.11 5.27
N GLY A 256 1.55 -17.72 4.55
CA GLY A 256 1.85 -18.27 3.22
C GLY A 256 0.90 -17.74 2.12
N LYS A 257 1.08 -18.19 0.88
CA LYS A 257 0.46 -17.60 -0.34
C LYS A 257 -1.05 -17.85 -0.47
N ASP A 258 -1.56 -19.01 -0.06
CA ASP A 258 -2.94 -19.41 -0.38
C ASP A 258 -3.92 -19.24 0.80
N THR A 259 -3.42 -18.96 2.01
CA THR A 259 -4.21 -18.95 3.25
C THR A 259 -5.05 -17.68 3.41
N LEU A 260 -4.60 -16.53 2.90
CA LEU A 260 -5.36 -15.28 3.04
C LEU A 260 -6.68 -15.34 2.29
N ASN A 261 -6.66 -15.80 1.03
CA ASN A 261 -7.87 -15.97 0.22
C ASN A 261 -8.85 -16.98 0.84
N ALA A 262 -8.34 -18.08 1.41
CA ALA A 262 -9.17 -19.05 2.13
C ALA A 262 -9.88 -18.40 3.34
N LEU A 263 -9.17 -17.58 4.11
CA LEU A 263 -9.72 -16.88 5.27
C LEU A 263 -10.74 -15.79 4.88
N LEU A 264 -10.54 -15.11 3.76
CA LEU A 264 -11.54 -14.20 3.19
C LEU A 264 -12.80 -14.97 2.77
N LEU A 265 -12.65 -16.10 2.07
CA LEU A 265 -13.78 -16.94 1.68
C LEU A 265 -14.55 -17.49 2.89
N GLU A 266 -13.84 -17.97 3.91
CA GLU A 266 -14.44 -18.49 5.15
C GLU A 266 -15.31 -17.43 5.86
N THR A 267 -14.90 -16.15 5.79
CA THR A 267 -15.66 -15.02 6.35
C THR A 267 -17.08 -14.94 5.79
N LEU A 268 -17.27 -15.33 4.52
CA LEU A 268 -18.58 -15.34 3.85
C LEU A 268 -19.40 -16.59 4.19
N SER A 269 -18.75 -17.75 4.34
CA SER A 269 -19.41 -19.04 4.54
C SER A 269 -20.03 -19.23 5.94
N ILE A 270 -19.43 -18.69 7.00
CA ILE A 270 -19.86 -19.03 8.39
C ILE A 270 -21.28 -18.55 8.75
N LYS A 271 -21.88 -17.60 8.01
CA LYS A 271 -23.24 -17.11 8.32
C LYS A 271 -24.34 -17.72 7.46
N SER A 272 -24.02 -18.43 6.37
CA SER A 272 -25.05 -19.11 5.58
C SER A 272 -25.75 -20.25 6.35
N ASP A 273 -25.16 -20.71 7.45
CA ASP A 273 -25.69 -21.81 8.26
C ASP A 273 -26.79 -21.38 9.26
N TRP A 274 -27.14 -20.08 9.32
CA TRP A 274 -28.15 -19.52 10.22
C TRP A 274 -29.33 -18.84 9.50
N LEU A 275 -29.48 -19.07 8.19
CA LEU A 275 -30.62 -18.65 7.37
C LEU A 275 -31.29 -19.86 6.72
#